data_AF-A0A562KAY6-F1
#
_entry.id   AF-A0A562KAY6-F1
#
_cell.length_a   1.000
_cell.length_b   1.000
_cell.length_c   1.000
_cell.angle_alpha   90.00
_cell.angle_beta   90.00
_cell.angle_gamma   90.00
#
_symmetry.space_group_name_H-M   'P 1'
#
loop_
_entity.id
_entity.type
_entity.pdbx_description
1 polymer ?
#
loop_
_entity_poly.entity_id
_entity_poly.type
_entity_poly.pdbx_seq_one_letter_code
_entity_poly.pdbx_strand_id
1 'polypeptide(L)'
;MVFDFLQPISESFEKHLQTLSNQSLGKKVVFHTQTDFPILEGVSIAIFTVNEHRGNDKDNEDYSFEAFRKKFYGMFPGNWNTSIVDLGTIEAGASIEDTYFVVKSLMTELIKKQIIPVIIGGTQDLTYPMYRAYDNLDQMVNLVSVDNQFDFSKENKLDKDAYLSKIIVEEPNNLFNFSNLGYQTYFNSQEEIDLIEKLYFEAYRLGEVSNNISVAEPVFRDADLVSVDMNSVQSSYSGNFEEFNPNGFTGKEICALARYAGISDKVTSFGIFNFNPNSHEVVLAAQMLWYFIEGFCFRSNEYPFGTKEHYIKYIVPIEDEELIFYKSNKTERWWIEIPFLTNVNNKLKRNTLLPCTHEDYLAACEQEIPERWWKAQRRNIL
;
A
#
# COMPACT_ATOMS: atom_id res chain seq x y z
N MET A 1 1.66 -6.20 -26.64
CA MET A 1 0.97 -6.53 -25.38
C MET A 1 1.61 -5.73 -24.25
N VAL A 2 0.92 -5.48 -23.13
CA VAL A 2 1.47 -4.62 -22.06
C VAL A 2 2.81 -5.11 -21.50
N PHE A 3 3.03 -6.43 -21.51
CA PHE A 3 4.27 -7.04 -21.05
C PHE A 3 5.49 -6.75 -21.94
N ASP A 4 5.28 -6.32 -23.18
CA ASP A 4 6.37 -6.03 -24.13
C ASP A 4 7.16 -4.75 -23.75
N PHE A 5 6.61 -3.93 -22.84
CA PHE A 5 7.25 -2.73 -22.32
C PHE A 5 8.17 -2.99 -21.11
N LEU A 6 8.19 -4.23 -20.61
CA LEU A 6 9.09 -4.62 -19.53
C LEU A 6 10.48 -4.94 -20.10
N GLN A 7 11.49 -4.26 -19.58
CA GLN A 7 12.88 -4.64 -19.79
C GLN A 7 13.23 -5.81 -18.87
N PRO A 8 13.76 -6.92 -19.41
CA PRO A 8 14.22 -8.05 -18.61
C PRO A 8 15.35 -7.65 -17.66
N ILE A 9 15.64 -8.52 -16.68
CA ILE A 9 16.80 -8.32 -15.81
C ILE A 9 18.11 -8.34 -16.60
N SER A 10 19.14 -7.66 -16.06
CA SER A 10 20.45 -7.57 -16.68
C SER A 10 21.20 -8.91 -16.65
N GLU A 11 22.00 -9.19 -17.68
CA GLU A 11 22.87 -10.37 -17.69
C GLU A 11 23.86 -10.40 -16.51
N SER A 12 24.29 -9.23 -16.03
CA SER A 12 25.12 -9.08 -14.83
C SER A 12 24.39 -9.59 -13.59
N PHE A 13 23.10 -9.28 -13.45
CA PHE A 13 22.29 -9.77 -12.36
C PHE A 13 22.01 -11.28 -12.49
N GLU A 14 21.76 -11.80 -13.70
CA GLU A 14 21.63 -13.24 -13.93
C GLU A 14 22.88 -14.02 -13.51
N LYS A 15 24.07 -13.52 -13.86
CA LYS A 15 25.34 -14.10 -13.39
C LYS A 15 25.46 -14.03 -11.88
N HIS A 16 25.03 -12.93 -11.26
CA HIS A 16 25.01 -12.82 -9.80
C HIS A 16 24.08 -13.85 -9.15
N LEU A 17 22.88 -14.09 -9.68
CA LEU A 17 21.95 -15.11 -9.18
C LEU A 17 22.60 -16.50 -9.13
N GLN A 18 23.53 -16.82 -10.04
CA GLN A 18 24.26 -18.10 -10.00
C GLN A 18 25.24 -18.21 -8.84
N THR A 19 25.71 -17.09 -8.30
CA THR A 19 26.63 -17.05 -7.16
C THR A 19 25.92 -17.18 -5.81
N LEU A 20 24.59 -16.98 -5.79
CA LEU A 20 23.80 -17.06 -4.55
C LEU A 20 23.64 -18.50 -4.05
N SER A 21 23.54 -18.65 -2.73
CA SER A 21 23.18 -19.92 -2.09
C SER A 21 21.86 -20.46 -2.63
N ASN A 22 21.74 -21.78 -2.79
CA ASN A 22 20.50 -22.46 -3.16
C ASN A 22 19.33 -22.18 -2.20
N GLN A 23 19.62 -21.68 -1.00
CA GLN A 23 18.62 -21.31 0.00
C GLN A 23 18.16 -19.86 -0.11
N SER A 24 18.83 -19.01 -0.91
CA SER A 24 18.47 -17.60 -1.04
C SER A 24 17.12 -17.42 -1.74
N LEU A 25 16.51 -16.26 -1.53
CA LEU A 25 15.24 -15.90 -2.13
C LEU A 25 15.33 -15.89 -3.67
N GLY A 26 16.43 -15.38 -4.22
CA GLY A 26 16.66 -15.36 -5.67
C GLY A 26 16.65 -16.72 -6.34
N LYS A 27 16.79 -17.83 -5.60
CA LYS A 27 16.68 -19.19 -6.15
C LYS A 27 15.25 -19.73 -6.14
N LYS A 28 14.31 -19.01 -5.53
CA LYS A 28 12.88 -19.36 -5.42
C LYS A 28 11.97 -18.44 -6.24
N VAL A 29 12.54 -17.48 -6.95
CA VAL A 29 11.82 -16.50 -7.78
C VAL A 29 12.05 -16.83 -9.25
N VAL A 30 11.02 -16.66 -10.08
CA VAL A 30 11.15 -16.78 -11.54
C VAL A 30 11.32 -15.38 -12.14
N PHE A 31 12.25 -15.22 -13.07
CA PHE A 31 12.64 -13.91 -13.61
C PHE A 31 12.28 -13.80 -15.09
N HIS A 32 11.88 -12.60 -15.51
CA HIS A 32 11.92 -12.20 -16.90
C HIS A 32 13.36 -11.92 -17.32
N THR A 33 13.92 -12.81 -18.15
CA THR A 33 15.28 -12.74 -18.68
C THR A 33 15.26 -12.35 -20.17
N GLN A 34 16.43 -12.19 -20.76
CA GLN A 34 16.56 -11.91 -22.20
C GLN A 34 15.95 -13.00 -23.10
N THR A 35 15.85 -14.24 -22.60
CA THR A 35 15.40 -15.40 -23.37
C THR A 35 13.99 -15.84 -23.03
N ASP A 36 13.53 -15.60 -21.80
CA ASP A 36 12.33 -16.22 -21.25
C ASP A 36 11.50 -15.23 -20.45
N PHE A 37 10.17 -15.32 -20.63
CA PHE A 37 9.19 -14.57 -19.84
C PHE A 37 8.46 -15.52 -18.87
N PRO A 38 8.22 -15.14 -17.60
CA PRO A 38 7.59 -16.01 -16.61
C PRO A 38 6.15 -16.40 -16.99
N ILE A 39 5.78 -17.66 -16.74
CA ILE A 39 4.38 -18.10 -16.81
C ILE A 39 3.65 -17.56 -15.57
N LEU A 40 2.59 -16.80 -15.78
CA LEU A 40 1.87 -16.10 -14.71
C LEU A 40 0.79 -16.96 -14.02
N GLU A 41 0.52 -18.17 -14.50
CA GLU A 41 -0.47 -19.07 -13.90
C GLU A 41 0.00 -19.56 -12.53
N GLY A 42 -0.84 -19.40 -11.51
CA GLY A 42 -0.53 -19.79 -10.12
C GLY A 42 0.49 -18.88 -9.41
N VAL A 43 0.90 -17.77 -10.03
CA VAL A 43 1.72 -16.73 -9.38
C VAL A 43 0.88 -16.00 -8.35
N SER A 44 1.48 -15.71 -7.19
CA SER A 44 0.83 -14.97 -6.10
C SER A 44 1.26 -13.51 -6.08
N ILE A 45 2.54 -13.24 -6.34
CA ILE A 45 3.14 -11.90 -6.29
C ILE A 45 3.98 -11.67 -7.55
N ALA A 46 3.77 -10.52 -8.20
CA ALA A 46 4.59 -10.04 -9.31
C ALA A 46 5.28 -8.75 -8.93
N ILE A 47 6.61 -8.78 -8.87
CA ILE A 47 7.46 -7.62 -8.59
C ILE A 47 7.91 -7.03 -9.91
N PHE A 48 7.84 -5.71 -10.04
CA PHE A 48 8.49 -4.99 -11.13
C PHE A 48 8.99 -3.65 -10.62
N THR A 49 10.05 -3.16 -11.26
CA THR A 49 10.61 -1.85 -10.93
C THR A 49 10.16 -0.82 -11.95
N VAL A 50 10.05 0.45 -11.55
CA VAL A 50 9.68 1.54 -12.46
C VAL A 50 10.72 2.64 -12.36
N ASN A 51 11.41 2.92 -13.47
CA ASN A 51 12.37 4.01 -13.56
C ASN A 51 11.67 5.28 -14.09
N GLU A 52 10.89 5.93 -13.23
CA GLU A 52 10.19 7.17 -13.56
C GLU A 52 10.24 8.14 -12.39
N HIS A 53 11.05 9.18 -12.51
CA HIS A 53 11.29 10.17 -11.47
C HIS A 53 10.91 11.59 -11.90
N ARG A 54 10.34 11.75 -13.10
CA ARG A 54 9.91 13.06 -13.63
C ARG A 54 8.78 13.68 -12.83
N GLY A 55 8.09 12.90 -11.99
CA GLY A 55 7.11 13.41 -11.04
C GLY A 55 7.70 14.40 -10.03
N ASN A 56 9.04 14.49 -9.92
CA ASN A 56 9.76 15.46 -9.09
C ASN A 56 10.34 16.68 -9.87
N ASP A 57 9.88 16.96 -11.10
CA ASP A 57 10.47 17.94 -12.06
C ASP A 57 11.94 17.73 -12.39
N LYS A 58 12.48 16.55 -12.07
CA LYS A 58 13.85 16.19 -12.41
C LYS A 58 13.84 15.47 -13.76
N ASP A 59 14.88 15.69 -14.55
CA ASP A 59 15.13 14.81 -15.69
C ASP A 59 15.25 13.37 -15.17
N ASN A 60 14.67 12.40 -15.89
CA ASN A 60 14.79 11.01 -15.48
C ASN A 60 16.23 10.54 -15.72
N GLU A 61 16.94 10.20 -14.65
CA GLU A 61 18.22 9.50 -14.77
C GLU A 61 18.00 8.03 -15.09
N ASP A 62 19.01 7.38 -15.68
CA ASP A 62 18.99 5.93 -15.92
C ASP A 62 19.33 5.18 -14.62
N TYR A 63 18.37 5.15 -13.71
CA TYR A 63 18.53 4.49 -12.41
C TYR A 63 18.48 2.97 -12.54
N SER A 64 19.59 2.31 -12.20
CA SER A 64 19.65 0.85 -12.16
C SER A 64 19.10 0.28 -10.86
N PHE A 65 18.08 -0.58 -10.97
CA PHE A 65 17.56 -1.37 -9.84
C PHE A 65 18.37 -2.62 -9.51
N GLU A 66 19.54 -2.82 -10.13
CA GLU A 66 20.39 -3.99 -9.86
C GLU A 66 20.86 -4.05 -8.40
N ALA A 67 21.15 -2.90 -7.78
CA ALA A 67 21.55 -2.85 -6.37
C ALA A 67 20.42 -3.34 -5.45
N PHE A 68 19.18 -2.90 -5.70
CA PHE A 68 17.99 -3.40 -5.02
C PHE A 68 17.82 -4.90 -5.22
N ARG A 69 17.84 -5.39 -6.47
CA ARG A 69 17.69 -6.82 -6.78
C ARG A 69 18.74 -7.66 -6.06
N LYS A 70 20.01 -7.26 -6.08
CA LYS A 70 21.10 -7.95 -5.35
C LYS A 70 20.86 -8.04 -3.86
N LYS A 71 20.38 -6.95 -3.23
CA LYS A 71 20.06 -6.96 -1.79
C LYS A 71 18.86 -7.84 -1.50
N PHE A 72 17.77 -7.65 -2.23
CA PHE A 72 16.52 -8.34 -2.00
C PHE A 72 16.64 -9.85 -2.23
N TYR A 73 17.09 -10.26 -3.41
CA TYR A 73 17.20 -11.67 -3.78
C TYR A 73 18.37 -12.40 -3.10
N GLY A 74 19.32 -11.65 -2.52
CA GLY A 74 20.40 -12.19 -1.69
C GLY A 74 19.95 -12.61 -0.29
N MET A 75 18.82 -12.11 0.22
CA MET A 75 18.27 -12.50 1.53
C MET A 75 17.73 -13.93 1.51
N PHE A 76 17.61 -14.53 2.70
CA PHE A 76 16.92 -15.81 2.85
C PHE A 76 15.42 -15.57 3.00
N PRO A 77 14.57 -16.38 2.33
CA PRO A 77 13.13 -16.35 2.55
C PRO A 77 12.80 -16.90 3.94
N GLY A 78 11.65 -16.49 4.48
CA GLY A 78 11.04 -17.19 5.62
C GLY A 78 10.44 -18.55 5.22
N ASN A 79 9.53 -19.07 6.04
CA ASN A 79 8.73 -20.26 5.71
C ASN A 79 7.61 -19.92 4.71
N TRP A 80 8.01 -19.41 3.56
CA TRP A 80 7.11 -18.91 2.53
C TRP A 80 6.66 -20.05 1.62
N ASN A 81 5.35 -20.15 1.42
CA ASN A 81 4.74 -21.03 0.42
C ASN A 81 3.98 -20.16 -0.60
N THR A 82 4.73 -19.33 -1.33
CA THR A 82 4.19 -18.35 -2.28
C THR A 82 5.00 -18.38 -3.57
N SER A 83 4.32 -18.21 -4.71
CA SER A 83 4.94 -18.12 -6.02
C SER A 83 5.20 -16.66 -6.38
N ILE A 84 6.45 -16.33 -6.65
CA ILE A 84 6.91 -14.95 -6.88
C ILE A 84 7.60 -14.87 -8.23
N VAL A 85 7.28 -13.82 -8.99
CA VAL A 85 7.98 -13.48 -10.23
C VAL A 85 8.56 -12.07 -10.17
N ASP A 86 9.72 -11.86 -10.79
CA ASP A 86 10.24 -10.53 -11.14
C ASP A 86 10.01 -10.32 -12.64
N LEU A 87 9.14 -9.38 -12.98
CA LEU A 87 8.78 -9.10 -14.37
C LEU A 87 9.76 -8.17 -15.08
N GLY A 88 10.76 -7.65 -14.37
CA GLY A 88 11.73 -6.71 -14.92
C GLY A 88 11.42 -5.25 -14.57
N THR A 89 11.83 -4.35 -15.45
CA THR A 89 11.75 -2.89 -15.24
C THR A 89 10.87 -2.24 -16.30
N ILE A 90 10.00 -1.31 -15.91
CA ILE A 90 9.40 -0.34 -16.83
C ILE A 90 10.31 0.89 -16.85
N GLU A 91 10.85 1.22 -18.02
CA GLU A 91 11.62 2.45 -18.22
C GLU A 91 10.69 3.64 -18.52
N ALA A 92 11.16 4.85 -18.22
CA ALA A 92 10.46 6.08 -18.55
C ALA A 92 10.09 6.15 -20.05
N GLY A 93 8.81 6.40 -20.32
CA GLY A 93 8.30 6.65 -21.68
C GLY A 93 8.70 8.03 -22.23
N ALA A 94 8.22 8.37 -23.43
CA ALA A 94 8.53 9.68 -24.01
C ALA A 94 7.95 10.81 -23.15
N SER A 95 6.73 10.63 -22.61
CA SER A 95 6.17 11.44 -21.53
C SER A 95 5.90 10.63 -20.27
N ILE A 96 5.62 11.33 -19.16
CA ILE A 96 5.24 10.68 -17.89
C ILE A 96 3.91 9.93 -18.02
N GLU A 97 2.99 10.44 -18.84
CA GLU A 97 1.71 9.82 -19.12
C GLU A 97 1.85 8.49 -19.88
N ASP A 98 2.86 8.35 -20.75
CA ASP A 98 3.17 7.08 -21.41
C ASP A 98 3.54 6.02 -20.35
N THR A 99 4.37 6.38 -19.38
CA THR A 99 4.73 5.49 -18.26
C THR A 99 3.49 5.15 -17.43
N TYR A 100 2.67 6.14 -17.07
CA TYR A 100 1.42 5.91 -16.33
C TYR A 100 0.49 4.94 -17.06
N PHE A 101 0.39 5.04 -18.39
CA PHE A 101 -0.42 4.14 -19.19
C PHE A 101 0.08 2.68 -19.11
N VAL A 102 1.40 2.47 -19.21
CA VAL A 102 2.00 1.13 -19.09
C VAL A 102 1.79 0.57 -17.69
N VAL A 103 2.05 1.36 -16.64
CA VAL A 103 1.87 0.95 -15.25
C VAL A 103 0.41 0.59 -14.98
N LYS A 104 -0.54 1.47 -15.34
CA LYS A 104 -1.98 1.22 -15.20
C LYS A 104 -2.39 -0.08 -15.90
N SER A 105 -1.94 -0.27 -17.13
CA SER A 105 -2.30 -1.45 -17.93
C SER A 105 -1.74 -2.75 -17.34
N LEU A 106 -0.49 -2.73 -16.86
CA LEU A 106 0.16 -3.90 -16.27
C LEU A 106 -0.51 -4.29 -14.95
N MET A 107 -0.73 -3.28 -14.09
CA MET A 107 -1.45 -3.44 -12.82
C MET A 107 -2.84 -4.05 -13.05
N THR A 108 -3.60 -3.53 -14.03
CA THR A 108 -4.94 -4.01 -14.36
C THR A 108 -4.93 -5.51 -14.71
N GLU A 109 -3.98 -5.93 -15.56
CA GLU A 109 -3.88 -7.33 -15.98
C GLU A 109 -3.45 -8.27 -14.84
N LEU A 110 -2.54 -7.82 -13.97
CA LEU A 110 -2.10 -8.60 -12.81
C LEU A 110 -3.22 -8.77 -11.77
N ILE A 111 -3.93 -7.68 -11.43
CA ILE A 111 -5.03 -7.71 -10.47
C ILE A 111 -6.17 -8.61 -10.98
N LYS A 112 -6.52 -8.55 -12.26
CA LYS A 112 -7.52 -9.46 -12.87
C LYS A 112 -7.15 -10.94 -12.74
N LYS A 113 -5.85 -11.24 -12.76
CA LYS A 113 -5.32 -12.61 -12.57
C LYS A 113 -5.19 -12.99 -11.09
N GLN A 114 -5.62 -12.14 -10.16
CA GLN A 114 -5.44 -12.30 -8.71
C GLN A 114 -3.97 -12.42 -8.30
N ILE A 115 -3.09 -11.77 -9.07
CA ILE A 115 -1.67 -11.63 -8.76
C ILE A 115 -1.50 -10.27 -8.09
N ILE A 116 -0.81 -10.20 -6.95
CA ILE A 116 -0.50 -8.92 -6.29
C ILE A 116 0.67 -8.26 -7.00
N PRO A 117 0.46 -7.16 -7.74
CA PRO A 117 1.56 -6.33 -8.23
C PRO A 117 2.25 -5.60 -7.08
N VAL A 118 3.58 -5.61 -7.12
CA VAL A 118 4.47 -4.86 -6.24
C VAL A 118 5.34 -3.96 -7.10
N ILE A 119 5.19 -2.64 -6.92
CA ILE A 119 6.04 -1.63 -7.58
C ILE A 119 7.20 -1.25 -6.67
N ILE A 120 8.39 -1.18 -7.23
CA ILE A 120 9.59 -0.70 -6.54
C ILE A 120 10.23 0.42 -7.36
N GLY A 121 10.38 1.59 -6.75
CA GLY A 121 11.08 2.74 -7.32
C GLY A 121 10.18 3.73 -8.04
N GLY A 122 10.81 4.76 -8.59
CA GLY A 122 10.14 5.91 -9.17
C GLY A 122 9.60 6.86 -8.12
N THR A 123 8.98 7.93 -8.58
CA THR A 123 8.30 8.89 -7.74
C THR A 123 6.88 8.43 -7.38
N GLN A 124 6.39 8.88 -6.21
CA GLN A 124 5.14 8.35 -5.65
C GLN A 124 3.87 8.73 -6.40
N ASP A 125 3.93 9.66 -7.35
CA ASP A 125 2.86 9.91 -8.32
C ASP A 125 2.43 8.63 -9.07
N LEU A 126 3.29 7.62 -9.17
CA LEU A 126 2.95 6.28 -9.65
C LEU A 126 1.80 5.61 -8.86
N THR A 127 1.46 6.12 -7.67
CA THR A 127 0.23 5.75 -6.95
C THR A 127 -1.02 6.06 -7.76
N TYR A 128 -1.02 7.14 -8.57
CA TYR A 128 -2.14 7.50 -9.44
C TYR A 128 -2.44 6.42 -10.48
N PRO A 129 -1.51 5.98 -11.37
CA PRO A 129 -1.80 4.89 -12.30
C PRO A 129 -2.09 3.55 -11.60
N MET A 130 -1.55 3.29 -10.40
CA MET A 130 -1.95 2.14 -9.60
C MET A 130 -3.43 2.21 -9.20
N TYR A 131 -3.92 3.36 -8.73
CA TYR A 131 -5.33 3.57 -8.40
C TYR A 131 -6.21 3.45 -9.66
N ARG A 132 -5.79 4.05 -10.78
CA ARG A 132 -6.55 3.99 -12.04
C ARG A 132 -6.60 2.59 -12.65
N ALA A 133 -5.79 1.63 -12.19
CA ALA A 133 -5.89 0.23 -12.60
C ALA A 133 -7.20 -0.43 -12.15
N TYR A 134 -7.86 0.12 -11.13
CA TYR A 134 -9.13 -0.36 -10.61
C TYR A 134 -10.36 0.15 -11.40
N ASP A 135 -10.18 1.10 -12.33
CA ASP A 135 -11.26 1.77 -13.07
C ASP A 135 -12.27 0.81 -13.72
N ASN A 136 -11.81 -0.36 -14.16
CA ASN A 136 -12.64 -1.35 -14.87
C ASN A 136 -12.86 -2.64 -14.07
N LEU A 137 -12.68 -2.60 -12.75
CA LEU A 137 -12.81 -3.77 -11.87
C LEU A 137 -14.09 -3.73 -11.00
N ASP A 138 -14.99 -2.77 -11.22
CA ASP A 138 -16.24 -2.58 -10.47
C ASP A 138 -16.05 -2.58 -8.94
N GLN A 139 -14.89 -2.13 -8.47
CA GLN A 139 -14.49 -2.13 -7.07
C GLN A 139 -14.14 -0.72 -6.62
N MET A 140 -14.68 -0.31 -5.47
CA MET A 140 -14.21 0.88 -4.79
C MET A 140 -12.89 0.58 -4.08
N VAL A 141 -12.00 1.56 -4.02
CA VAL A 141 -10.63 1.43 -3.52
C VAL A 141 -10.47 2.16 -2.19
N ASN A 142 -9.92 1.46 -1.21
CA ASN A 142 -9.33 2.06 -0.02
C ASN A 142 -7.83 2.21 -0.23
N LEU A 143 -7.38 3.46 -0.32
CA LEU A 143 -5.98 3.82 -0.50
C LEU A 143 -5.35 4.15 0.86
N VAL A 144 -4.25 3.48 1.19
CA VAL A 144 -3.40 3.85 2.33
C VAL A 144 -2.08 4.39 1.80
N SER A 145 -1.71 5.59 2.22
CA SER A 145 -0.38 6.16 2.00
C SER A 145 0.40 6.19 3.32
N VAL A 146 1.62 5.66 3.32
CA VAL A 146 2.57 5.82 4.44
C VAL A 146 3.55 6.92 4.05
N ASP A 147 3.39 8.08 4.65
CA ASP A 147 3.95 9.33 4.14
C ASP A 147 4.13 10.38 5.23
N ASN A 148 5.05 11.32 5.04
CA ASN A 148 5.16 12.52 5.86
C ASN A 148 4.23 13.67 5.40
N GLN A 149 3.69 13.57 4.17
CA GLN A 149 2.81 14.55 3.52
C GLN A 149 1.54 13.90 2.97
N PHE A 150 0.53 14.71 2.66
CA PHE A 150 -0.71 14.23 2.03
C PHE A 150 -0.66 14.25 0.50
N ASP A 151 0.30 14.97 -0.10
CA ASP A 151 0.39 15.21 -1.54
C ASP A 151 -0.90 15.77 -2.14
N PHE A 152 -1.50 16.69 -1.38
CA PHE A 152 -2.76 17.36 -1.68
C PHE A 152 -2.49 18.80 -2.11
N SER A 153 -2.09 19.06 -3.36
CA SER A 153 -1.92 20.44 -3.83
C SER A 153 -3.01 20.90 -4.81
N LYS A 154 -3.43 22.16 -4.69
CA LYS A 154 -4.53 22.74 -5.47
C LYS A 154 -4.10 23.31 -6.83
N GLU A 155 -2.89 23.83 -6.99
CA GLU A 155 -2.39 24.38 -8.27
C GLU A 155 -0.84 24.43 -8.31
N ASN A 156 -0.24 24.19 -9.48
CA ASN A 156 1.18 24.45 -9.83
C ASN A 156 2.28 23.78 -8.97
N LYS A 157 2.07 22.54 -8.52
CA LYS A 157 3.13 21.71 -7.93
C LYS A 157 3.38 20.44 -8.72
N LEU A 158 4.52 19.82 -8.40
CA LEU A 158 5.02 18.56 -8.93
C LEU A 158 3.97 17.47 -8.88
N ASP A 159 3.94 16.61 -9.88
CA ASP A 159 2.97 15.50 -9.97
C ASP A 159 3.01 14.60 -8.72
N LYS A 160 4.20 14.40 -8.12
CA LYS A 160 4.36 13.63 -6.88
C LYS A 160 3.67 14.28 -5.67
N ASP A 161 3.54 15.60 -5.65
CA ASP A 161 2.96 16.36 -4.52
C ASP A 161 1.46 16.67 -4.73
N ALA A 162 0.87 16.16 -5.81
CA ALA A 162 -0.50 16.48 -6.21
C ALA A 162 -1.32 15.28 -6.73
N TYR A 163 -0.77 14.07 -6.67
CA TYR A 163 -1.45 12.89 -7.21
C TYR A 163 -2.78 12.62 -6.50
N LEU A 164 -2.88 12.91 -5.19
CA LEU A 164 -4.12 12.70 -4.43
C LEU A 164 -5.24 13.62 -4.92
N SER A 165 -4.91 14.87 -5.27
CA SER A 165 -5.85 15.80 -5.90
C SER A 165 -6.39 15.24 -7.22
N LYS A 166 -5.53 14.65 -8.06
CA LYS A 166 -5.96 14.00 -9.32
C LYS A 166 -6.88 12.81 -9.05
N ILE A 167 -6.57 11.98 -8.05
CA ILE A 167 -7.41 10.83 -7.65
C ILE A 167 -8.83 11.26 -7.27
N ILE A 168 -8.96 12.39 -6.56
CA ILE A 168 -10.25 12.87 -6.03
C ILE A 168 -11.08 13.61 -7.10
N VAL A 169 -10.43 14.31 -8.02
CA VAL A 169 -11.10 15.17 -9.01
C VAL A 169 -11.43 14.43 -10.30
N GLU A 170 -10.56 13.51 -10.75
CA GLU A 170 -10.69 12.90 -12.06
C GLU A 170 -11.57 11.65 -12.06
N GLU A 171 -12.54 11.61 -12.96
CA GLU A 171 -13.42 10.46 -13.13
C GLU A 171 -12.71 9.25 -13.79
N PRO A 172 -13.10 8.00 -13.46
CA PRO A 172 -14.18 7.63 -12.54
C PRO A 172 -13.75 7.66 -11.06
N ASN A 173 -14.67 8.10 -10.19
CA ASN A 173 -14.45 8.21 -8.75
C ASN A 173 -14.66 6.85 -8.07
N ASN A 174 -13.59 6.06 -7.97
CA ASN A 174 -13.57 4.76 -7.30
C ASN A 174 -13.01 4.83 -5.88
N LEU A 175 -12.44 5.97 -5.46
CA LEU A 175 -11.90 6.14 -4.11
C LEU A 175 -13.04 6.14 -3.08
N PHE A 176 -13.05 5.16 -2.17
CA PHE A 176 -14.01 5.12 -1.05
C PHE A 176 -13.41 5.70 0.23
N ASN A 177 -12.15 5.39 0.50
CA ASN A 177 -11.44 5.90 1.65
C ASN A 177 -9.99 6.18 1.30
N PHE A 178 -9.46 7.25 1.89
CA PHE A 178 -8.03 7.52 1.92
C PHE A 178 -7.58 7.54 3.38
N SER A 179 -6.45 6.90 3.65
CA SER A 179 -5.79 6.96 4.96
C SER A 179 -4.33 7.31 4.81
N ASN A 180 -3.88 8.34 5.51
CA ASN A 180 -2.46 8.68 5.59
C ASN A 180 -1.89 8.25 6.96
N LEU A 181 -0.74 7.57 6.94
CA LEU A 181 -0.02 7.13 8.13
C LEU A 181 1.34 7.82 8.17
N GLY A 182 1.56 8.67 9.17
CA GLY A 182 2.86 9.26 9.45
C GLY A 182 3.02 10.73 9.10
N TYR A 183 1.95 11.43 8.73
CA TYR A 183 2.08 12.84 8.35
C TYR A 183 2.69 13.68 9.47
N GLN A 184 3.40 14.72 9.05
CA GLN A 184 4.06 15.66 9.94
C GLN A 184 3.46 17.04 9.69
N THR A 185 2.91 17.66 10.73
CA THR A 185 2.13 18.91 10.61
C THR A 185 2.92 20.05 9.97
N TYR A 186 4.24 20.10 10.12
CA TYR A 186 5.06 21.15 9.51
C TYR A 186 5.29 20.98 8.00
N PHE A 187 4.93 19.84 7.41
CA PHE A 187 4.94 19.64 5.97
C PHE A 187 3.55 19.81 5.32
N ASN A 188 2.50 19.93 6.12
CA ASN A 188 1.12 20.00 5.63
C ASN A 188 0.48 21.30 6.11
N SER A 189 -0.07 22.08 5.18
CA SER A 189 -0.83 23.29 5.50
C SER A 189 -2.08 22.95 6.31
N GLN A 190 -2.58 23.92 7.09
CA GLN A 190 -3.81 23.71 7.86
C GLN A 190 -5.00 23.51 6.91
N GLU A 191 -4.99 24.15 5.75
CA GLU A 191 -6.00 23.98 4.71
C GLU A 191 -6.06 22.55 4.15
N GLU A 192 -4.91 21.89 3.98
CA GLU A 192 -4.83 20.48 3.57
C GLU A 192 -5.36 19.54 4.67
N ILE A 193 -4.95 19.76 5.91
CA ILE A 193 -5.43 18.99 7.08
C ILE A 193 -6.96 19.13 7.22
N ASP A 194 -7.47 20.36 7.15
CA ASP A 194 -8.90 20.65 7.24
C ASP A 194 -9.69 19.99 6.12
N LEU A 195 -9.09 19.81 4.94
CA LEU A 195 -9.74 19.17 3.82
C LEU A 195 -9.81 17.65 3.98
N ILE A 196 -8.74 17.00 4.45
CA ILE A 196 -8.76 15.58 4.82
C ILE A 196 -9.90 15.30 5.80
N GLU A 197 -10.07 16.16 6.81
CA GLU A 197 -11.16 16.05 7.78
C GLU A 197 -12.54 16.27 7.14
N LYS A 198 -12.70 17.28 6.26
CA LYS A 198 -13.97 17.54 5.55
C LYS A 198 -14.38 16.42 4.61
N LEU A 199 -13.41 15.72 4.01
CA LEU A 199 -13.63 14.54 3.18
C LEU A 199 -13.84 13.27 4.03
N TYR A 200 -13.78 13.37 5.35
CA TYR A 200 -13.87 12.26 6.30
C TYR A 200 -12.81 11.18 6.05
N PHE A 201 -11.64 11.58 5.55
CA PHE A 201 -10.49 10.70 5.43
C PHE A 201 -9.77 10.53 6.76
N GLU A 202 -8.90 9.55 6.82
CA GLU A 202 -8.15 9.19 8.02
C GLU A 202 -6.72 9.72 7.87
N ALA A 203 -6.20 10.40 8.90
CA ALA A 203 -4.82 10.87 8.89
C ALA A 203 -4.23 10.74 10.29
N TYR A 204 -3.20 9.91 10.40
CA TYR A 204 -2.53 9.60 11.65
C TYR A 204 -1.17 10.28 11.67
N ARG A 205 -0.91 11.07 12.72
CA ARG A 205 0.39 11.76 12.86
C ARG A 205 1.50 10.75 13.10
N LEU A 206 2.74 11.07 12.68
CA LEU A 206 3.91 10.24 12.99
C LEU A 206 3.98 9.84 14.47
N GLY A 207 3.84 10.81 15.38
CA GLY A 207 3.94 10.54 16.82
C GLY A 207 2.87 9.60 17.37
N GLU A 208 1.69 9.54 16.75
CA GLU A 208 0.61 8.63 17.13
C GLU A 208 0.95 7.20 16.73
N VAL A 209 1.32 7.01 15.47
CA VAL A 209 1.69 5.69 14.92
C VAL A 209 2.97 5.16 15.59
N SER A 210 3.97 6.01 15.82
CA SER A 210 5.21 5.61 16.51
C SER A 210 5.00 5.26 17.99
N ASN A 211 4.09 5.96 18.68
CA ASN A 211 3.79 5.65 20.08
C ASN A 211 3.06 4.31 20.21
N ASN A 212 2.16 4.00 19.27
CA ASN A 212 1.48 2.72 19.23
C ASN A 212 1.25 2.25 17.80
N ILE A 213 2.16 1.43 17.27
CA ILE A 213 2.09 0.95 15.89
C ILE A 213 0.87 0.07 15.60
N SER A 214 0.22 -0.51 16.63
CA SER A 214 -0.97 -1.35 16.42
C SER A 214 -2.16 -0.57 15.87
N VAL A 215 -2.21 0.76 16.05
CA VAL A 215 -3.27 1.61 15.48
C VAL A 215 -3.32 1.55 13.95
N ALA A 216 -2.19 1.23 13.32
CA ALA A 216 -2.11 1.11 11.86
C ALA A 216 -2.64 -0.23 11.33
N GLU A 217 -2.71 -1.29 12.16
CA GLU A 217 -3.15 -2.62 11.68
C GLU A 217 -4.57 -2.59 11.11
N PRO A 218 -5.58 -1.98 11.78
CA PRO A 218 -6.91 -1.86 11.21
C PRO A 218 -6.95 -1.04 9.92
N VAL A 219 -6.07 -0.04 9.79
CA VAL A 219 -5.94 0.81 8.59
C VAL A 219 -5.52 -0.04 7.39
N PHE A 220 -4.46 -0.83 7.53
CA PHE A 220 -4.02 -1.76 6.48
C PHE A 220 -5.00 -2.91 6.23
N ARG A 221 -5.70 -3.38 7.28
CA ARG A 221 -6.68 -4.47 7.15
C ARG A 221 -7.86 -4.10 6.23
N ASP A 222 -8.15 -2.80 6.11
CA ASP A 222 -9.18 -2.28 5.21
C ASP A 222 -8.62 -1.76 3.87
N ALA A 223 -7.31 -1.80 3.65
CA ALA A 223 -6.67 -1.27 2.45
C ALA A 223 -6.80 -2.24 1.25
N ASP A 224 -7.01 -1.68 0.06
CA ASP A 224 -6.91 -2.38 -1.22
C ASP A 224 -5.57 -2.06 -1.90
N LEU A 225 -5.18 -0.77 -1.86
CA LEU A 225 -3.94 -0.24 -2.42
C LEU A 225 -3.12 0.42 -1.31
N VAL A 226 -1.84 0.05 -1.22
CA VAL A 226 -0.89 0.65 -0.27
C VAL A 226 0.28 1.25 -1.02
N SER A 227 0.55 2.53 -0.75
CA SER A 227 1.69 3.28 -1.26
C SER A 227 2.58 3.70 -0.09
N VAL A 228 3.89 3.50 -0.21
CA VAL A 228 4.85 3.87 0.83
C VAL A 228 5.88 4.84 0.27
N ASP A 229 5.93 6.04 0.84
CA ASP A 229 6.99 7.02 0.61
C ASP A 229 8.17 6.77 1.55
N MET A 230 9.37 6.60 1.00
CA MET A 230 10.60 6.51 1.78
C MET A 230 10.99 7.82 2.49
N ASN A 231 10.44 8.97 2.10
CA ASN A 231 10.55 10.24 2.82
C ASN A 231 9.86 10.23 4.19
N SER A 232 8.94 9.28 4.43
CA SER A 232 8.33 9.05 5.75
C SER A 232 9.30 8.44 6.77
N VAL A 233 10.44 7.92 6.29
CA VAL A 233 11.46 7.27 7.12
C VAL A 233 12.52 8.29 7.52
N GLN A 234 12.97 8.21 8.77
CA GLN A 234 14.08 9.02 9.25
C GLN A 234 15.37 8.71 8.45
N SER A 235 16.08 9.75 8.00
CA SER A 235 17.30 9.63 7.17
C SER A 235 18.40 8.76 7.76
N SER A 236 18.53 8.72 9.10
CA SER A 236 19.49 7.84 9.77
C SER A 236 19.21 6.35 9.56
N TYR A 237 17.97 5.99 9.21
CA TYR A 237 17.54 4.64 8.87
C TYR A 237 17.36 4.43 7.36
N SER A 238 16.82 5.40 6.62
CA SER A 238 16.69 5.28 5.17
C SER A 238 18.06 5.28 4.49
N GLY A 239 19.03 6.05 4.98
CA GLY A 239 20.32 6.23 4.32
C GLY A 239 20.31 7.34 3.25
N ASN A 240 19.22 8.10 3.15
CA ASN A 240 19.16 9.33 2.35
C ASN A 240 19.80 10.48 3.14
N PHE A 241 20.98 10.93 2.72
CA PHE A 241 21.68 12.07 3.32
C PHE A 241 21.70 13.31 2.42
N GLU A 242 21.10 13.25 1.23
CA GLU A 242 20.98 14.39 0.31
C GLU A 242 19.79 15.26 0.72
N GLU A 243 18.61 14.65 0.83
CA GLU A 243 17.39 15.27 1.36
C GLU A 243 17.20 14.78 2.80
N PHE A 244 17.90 15.42 3.73
CA PHE A 244 18.00 14.93 5.10
C PHE A 244 16.74 15.23 5.93
N ASN A 245 16.03 14.16 6.31
CA ASN A 245 14.89 14.21 7.23
C ASN A 245 15.26 13.61 8.61
N PRO A 246 15.42 14.43 9.66
CA PRO A 246 15.77 13.92 10.99
C PRO A 246 14.62 13.23 11.71
N ASN A 247 13.36 13.38 11.27
CA ASN A 247 12.19 12.82 11.93
C ASN A 247 11.38 11.96 10.97
N GLY A 248 11.05 10.76 11.36
CA GLY A 248 10.30 9.82 10.55
C GLY A 248 10.22 8.48 11.25
N PHE A 249 9.62 7.51 10.58
CA PHE A 249 9.63 6.13 11.05
C PHE A 249 11.07 5.61 11.11
N THR A 250 11.35 4.83 12.14
CA THR A 250 12.54 3.99 12.23
C THR A 250 12.44 2.82 11.26
N GLY A 251 13.58 2.18 10.96
CA GLY A 251 13.60 1.00 10.10
C GLY A 251 12.71 -0.16 10.59
N LYS A 252 12.54 -0.30 11.92
CA LYS A 252 11.66 -1.31 12.51
C LYS A 252 10.19 -0.99 12.30
N GLU A 253 9.80 0.27 12.48
CA GLU A 253 8.41 0.70 12.33
C GLU A 253 7.96 0.57 10.87
N ILE A 254 8.74 1.07 9.91
CA ILE A 254 8.36 0.99 8.49
C ILE A 254 8.26 -0.46 7.98
N CYS A 255 9.14 -1.35 8.46
CA CYS A 255 9.03 -2.78 8.17
C CYS A 255 7.78 -3.42 8.79
N ALA A 256 7.38 -3.00 9.99
CA ALA A 256 6.16 -3.48 10.63
C ALA A 256 4.89 -2.97 9.91
N LEU A 257 4.87 -1.74 9.42
CA LEU A 257 3.80 -1.21 8.57
C LEU A 257 3.71 -2.00 7.25
N ALA A 258 4.84 -2.25 6.58
CA ALA A 258 4.88 -3.09 5.37
C ALA A 258 4.38 -4.52 5.65
N ARG A 259 4.71 -5.09 6.81
CA ARG A 259 4.21 -6.39 7.25
C ARG A 259 2.69 -6.39 7.45
N TYR A 260 2.10 -5.35 8.05
CA TYR A 260 0.65 -5.22 8.19
C TYR A 260 -0.06 -5.15 6.83
N ALA A 261 0.49 -4.40 5.87
CA ALA A 261 0.01 -4.39 4.49
C ALA A 261 0.03 -5.80 3.87
N GLY A 262 1.10 -6.57 4.12
CA GLY A 262 1.21 -7.96 3.67
C GLY A 262 0.14 -8.88 4.27
N ILE A 263 -0.06 -8.81 5.59
CA ILE A 263 -1.00 -9.67 6.34
C ILE A 263 -2.46 -9.41 5.96
N SER A 264 -2.79 -8.21 5.52
CA SER A 264 -4.16 -7.87 5.12
C SER A 264 -4.64 -8.76 3.98
N ASP A 265 -5.72 -9.50 4.20
CA ASP A 265 -6.34 -10.34 3.16
C ASP A 265 -6.91 -9.51 2.00
N LYS A 266 -7.11 -8.19 2.21
CA LYS A 266 -7.76 -7.27 1.27
C LYS A 266 -6.76 -6.54 0.35
N VAL A 267 -5.50 -6.37 0.77
CA VAL A 267 -4.51 -5.66 -0.04
C VAL A 267 -4.24 -6.42 -1.33
N THR A 268 -4.51 -5.77 -2.46
CA THR A 268 -4.35 -6.31 -3.82
C THR A 268 -3.19 -5.65 -4.57
N SER A 269 -2.63 -4.54 -4.07
CA SER A 269 -1.46 -3.89 -4.67
C SER A 269 -0.62 -3.12 -3.65
N PHE A 270 0.70 -3.12 -3.83
CA PHE A 270 1.67 -2.49 -2.94
C PHE A 270 2.76 -1.76 -3.72
N GLY A 271 3.27 -0.64 -3.20
CA GLY A 271 4.36 0.11 -3.82
C GLY A 271 5.31 0.76 -2.80
N ILE A 272 6.59 0.84 -3.15
CA ILE A 272 7.62 1.58 -2.39
C ILE A 272 8.27 2.60 -3.34
N PHE A 273 8.19 3.88 -2.99
CA PHE A 273 8.55 5.00 -3.86
C PHE A 273 9.56 5.95 -3.20
N ASN A 274 10.05 6.92 -3.99
CA ASN A 274 10.84 8.06 -3.52
C ASN A 274 12.12 7.67 -2.76
N PHE A 275 12.75 6.56 -3.11
CA PHE A 275 14.11 6.24 -2.66
C PHE A 275 15.09 6.30 -3.80
N ASN A 276 16.32 6.70 -3.50
CA ASN A 276 17.39 6.63 -4.47
C ASN A 276 17.88 5.17 -4.55
N PRO A 277 17.98 4.54 -5.73
CA PRO A 277 18.46 3.15 -5.85
C PRO A 277 19.99 3.01 -5.65
N ASN A 278 20.56 3.81 -4.75
CA ASN A 278 21.93 3.74 -4.28
C ASN A 278 22.15 2.55 -3.31
N SER A 279 23.39 2.29 -2.92
CA SER A 279 23.73 1.12 -2.09
C SER A 279 23.21 1.15 -0.64
N HIS A 280 22.75 2.31 -0.17
CA HIS A 280 22.29 2.55 1.20
C HIS A 280 20.77 2.39 1.30
N GLU A 281 20.00 3.17 0.56
CA GLU A 281 18.54 3.21 0.66
C GLU A 281 17.85 1.92 0.20
N VAL A 282 18.42 1.27 -0.82
CA VAL A 282 17.90 -0.01 -1.33
C VAL A 282 17.83 -1.10 -0.27
N VAL A 283 18.64 -1.01 0.80
CA VAL A 283 18.66 -2.02 1.86
C VAL A 283 17.34 -2.02 2.62
N LEU A 284 16.84 -0.84 2.99
CA LEU A 284 15.59 -0.73 3.73
C LEU A 284 14.38 -1.05 2.85
N ALA A 285 14.36 -0.55 1.60
CA ALA A 285 13.32 -0.90 0.63
C ALA A 285 13.22 -2.42 0.40
N ALA A 286 14.37 -3.10 0.29
CA ALA A 286 14.41 -4.56 0.17
C ALA A 286 13.86 -5.27 1.43
N GLN A 287 14.16 -4.77 2.63
CA GLN A 287 13.64 -5.32 3.88
C GLN A 287 12.13 -5.09 4.03
N MET A 288 11.62 -3.92 3.64
CA MET A 288 10.18 -3.64 3.62
C MET A 288 9.44 -4.62 2.70
N LEU A 289 9.95 -4.86 1.48
CA LEU A 289 9.36 -5.85 0.58
C LEU A 289 9.44 -7.27 1.18
N TRP A 290 10.55 -7.62 1.84
CA TRP A 290 10.68 -8.91 2.51
C TRP A 290 9.61 -9.09 3.58
N TYR A 291 9.37 -8.08 4.42
CA TYR A 291 8.34 -8.14 5.47
C TYR A 291 6.92 -8.08 4.91
N PHE A 292 6.69 -7.38 3.80
CA PHE A 292 5.43 -7.45 3.08
C PHE A 292 5.12 -8.88 2.62
N ILE A 293 6.09 -9.57 1.98
CA ILE A 293 5.92 -10.95 1.52
C ILE A 293 5.77 -11.92 2.70
N GLU A 294 6.52 -11.70 3.78
CA GLU A 294 6.34 -12.47 5.01
C GLU A 294 4.92 -12.31 5.53
N GLY A 295 4.42 -11.08 5.64
CA GLY A 295 3.05 -10.80 6.02
C GLY A 295 2.03 -11.48 5.11
N PHE A 296 2.23 -11.42 3.79
CA PHE A 296 1.39 -12.11 2.80
C PHE A 296 1.29 -13.61 3.06
N CYS A 297 2.41 -14.27 3.39
CA CYS A 297 2.42 -15.69 3.72
C CYS A 297 1.68 -16.04 5.03
N PHE A 298 1.41 -15.04 5.87
CA PHE A 298 0.64 -15.16 7.12
C PHE A 298 -0.80 -14.65 6.98
N ARG A 299 -1.29 -14.42 5.76
CA ARG A 299 -2.70 -14.11 5.50
C ARG A 299 -3.64 -15.16 6.10
N SER A 300 -4.63 -14.68 6.83
CA SER A 300 -5.59 -15.51 7.54
C SER A 300 -6.68 -16.06 6.63
N ASN A 301 -6.85 -15.45 5.45
CA ASN A 301 -7.89 -15.70 4.46
C ASN A 301 -9.29 -15.69 5.10
N GLU A 302 -9.55 -14.69 5.96
CA GLU A 302 -10.86 -14.47 6.60
C GLU A 302 -11.76 -13.56 5.75
N TYR A 303 -11.20 -12.89 4.74
CA TYR A 303 -11.93 -12.03 3.81
C TYR A 303 -12.32 -12.77 2.51
N PRO A 304 -13.52 -12.52 1.94
CA PRO A 304 -14.62 -11.74 2.51
C PRO A 304 -15.35 -12.49 3.63
N PHE A 305 -15.92 -11.76 4.59
CA PHE A 305 -16.70 -12.30 5.72
C PHE A 305 -17.85 -13.18 5.22
N GLY A 306 -17.61 -14.48 5.10
CA GLY A 306 -18.55 -15.42 4.48
C GLY A 306 -19.55 -16.03 5.46
N THR A 307 -19.13 -16.33 6.69
CA THR A 307 -19.95 -17.10 7.64
C THR A 307 -19.84 -16.53 9.05
N LYS A 308 -20.96 -16.00 9.58
CA LYS A 308 -21.06 -15.46 10.95
C LYS A 308 -20.84 -16.51 12.06
N GLU A 309 -20.65 -17.79 11.70
CA GLU A 309 -20.53 -18.93 12.63
C GLU A 309 -19.27 -18.91 13.51
N HIS A 310 -18.23 -18.14 13.12
CA HIS A 310 -16.94 -18.10 13.83
C HIS A 310 -16.67 -16.78 14.55
N TYR A 311 -17.70 -15.98 14.80
CA TYR A 311 -17.57 -14.66 15.41
C TYR A 311 -18.42 -14.53 16.66
N ILE A 312 -17.86 -13.86 17.69
CA ILE A 312 -18.62 -13.44 18.87
C ILE A 312 -19.12 -12.02 18.63
N LYS A 313 -20.42 -11.83 18.78
CA LYS A 313 -21.08 -10.52 18.66
C LYS A 313 -21.17 -9.85 20.03
N TYR A 314 -20.72 -8.61 20.12
CA TYR A 314 -20.89 -7.73 21.27
C TYR A 314 -21.77 -6.55 20.86
N ILE A 315 -22.71 -6.16 21.72
CA ILE A 315 -23.59 -5.02 21.47
C ILE A 315 -23.34 -4.03 22.61
N VAL A 316 -22.92 -2.83 22.25
CA VAL A 316 -22.59 -1.75 23.18
C VAL A 316 -23.58 -0.61 22.97
N PRO A 317 -24.53 -0.41 23.90
CA PRO A 317 -25.41 0.76 23.88
C PRO A 317 -24.61 2.03 24.20
N ILE A 318 -24.68 3.02 23.31
CA ILE A 318 -24.09 4.35 23.52
C ILE A 318 -25.17 5.40 23.22
N GLU A 319 -25.54 6.16 24.25
CA GLU A 319 -26.65 7.13 24.18
C GLU A 319 -27.92 6.50 23.54
N ASP A 320 -28.32 6.98 22.36
CA ASP A 320 -29.50 6.52 21.61
C ASP A 320 -29.14 5.53 20.47
N GLU A 321 -27.88 5.08 20.37
CA GLU A 321 -27.38 4.17 19.33
C GLU A 321 -26.85 2.85 19.90
N GLU A 322 -26.77 1.82 19.06
CA GLU A 322 -26.16 0.53 19.40
C GLU A 322 -24.96 0.27 18.47
N LEU A 323 -23.76 0.23 19.04
CA LEU A 323 -22.57 -0.21 18.33
C LEU A 323 -22.46 -1.74 18.40
N ILE A 324 -22.38 -2.36 17.23
CA ILE A 324 -22.25 -3.82 17.10
C ILE A 324 -20.82 -4.17 16.75
N PHE A 325 -20.13 -4.87 17.66
CA PHE A 325 -18.78 -5.37 17.44
C PHE A 325 -18.80 -6.88 17.17
N TYR A 326 -17.85 -7.33 16.35
CA TYR A 326 -17.59 -8.73 16.05
C TYR A 326 -16.12 -9.05 16.35
N LYS A 327 -15.88 -10.15 17.05
CA LYS A 327 -14.55 -10.68 17.33
C LYS A 327 -14.36 -12.03 16.63
N SER A 328 -13.27 -12.21 15.88
CA SER A 328 -12.92 -13.52 15.30
C SER A 328 -12.42 -14.47 16.39
N ASN A 329 -12.98 -15.69 16.43
CA ASN A 329 -12.48 -16.76 17.30
C ASN A 329 -11.16 -17.38 16.82
N LYS A 330 -10.73 -17.05 15.59
CA LYS A 330 -9.51 -17.58 14.97
C LYS A 330 -8.33 -16.64 15.16
N THR A 331 -8.55 -15.34 14.90
CA THR A 331 -7.49 -14.34 14.89
C THR A 331 -7.56 -13.34 16.03
N GLU A 332 -8.61 -13.39 16.85
CA GLU A 332 -8.88 -12.44 17.94
C GLU A 332 -9.04 -10.98 17.47
N ARG A 333 -9.13 -10.76 16.15
CA ARG A 333 -9.34 -9.46 15.52
C ARG A 333 -10.77 -8.97 15.70
N TRP A 334 -10.92 -7.65 15.68
CA TRP A 334 -12.17 -6.96 15.92
C TRP A 334 -12.67 -6.20 14.70
N TRP A 335 -13.98 -6.16 14.54
CA TRP A 335 -14.69 -5.34 13.57
C TRP A 335 -15.89 -4.67 14.23
N ILE A 336 -16.28 -3.53 13.70
CA ILE A 336 -17.49 -2.81 14.08
C ILE A 336 -18.42 -2.71 12.86
N GLU A 337 -19.71 -2.94 13.08
CA GLU A 337 -20.73 -2.84 12.04
C GLU A 337 -21.02 -1.37 11.72
N ILE A 338 -20.95 -1.01 10.45
CA ILE A 338 -21.47 0.28 9.99
C ILE A 338 -22.94 0.08 9.59
N PRO A 339 -23.90 0.76 10.26
CA PRO A 339 -25.30 0.62 9.94
C PRO A 339 -25.58 1.15 8.53
N PHE A 340 -26.30 0.37 7.73
CA PHE A 340 -26.64 0.75 6.36
C PHE A 340 -27.90 1.62 6.36
N LEU A 341 -27.80 2.84 5.80
CA LEU A 341 -28.98 3.67 5.51
C LEU A 341 -29.51 3.28 4.13
N THR A 342 -30.67 2.62 4.11
CA THR A 342 -31.24 1.89 2.97
C THR A 342 -31.56 2.70 1.71
N ASN A 343 -31.25 4.01 1.63
CA ASN A 343 -31.85 4.90 0.63
C ASN A 343 -30.93 5.55 -0.41
N VAL A 344 -29.61 5.28 -0.44
CA VAL A 344 -28.70 6.09 -1.30
C VAL A 344 -28.02 5.32 -2.44
N ASN A 345 -27.67 4.03 -2.34
CA ASN A 345 -27.03 3.34 -3.47
C ASN A 345 -27.21 1.81 -3.49
N ASN A 346 -27.74 1.28 -4.59
CA ASN A 346 -28.00 -0.16 -4.79
C ASN A 346 -26.75 -1.03 -4.99
N LYS A 347 -25.54 -0.44 -5.03
CA LYS A 347 -24.26 -1.16 -5.20
C LYS A 347 -23.69 -1.73 -3.88
N LEU A 348 -24.08 -1.20 -2.72
CA LEU A 348 -23.61 -1.65 -1.41
C LEU A 348 -24.75 -2.41 -0.70
N LYS A 349 -24.88 -3.73 -0.92
CA LYS A 349 -26.01 -4.53 -0.40
C LYS A 349 -25.71 -5.34 0.87
N ARG A 350 -24.68 -5.01 1.64
CA ARG A 350 -24.31 -5.76 2.86
C ARG A 350 -23.88 -4.81 3.97
N ASN A 351 -24.19 -5.19 5.21
CA ASN A 351 -23.65 -4.54 6.40
C ASN A 351 -22.12 -4.57 6.28
N THR A 352 -21.51 -3.39 6.19
CA THR A 352 -20.07 -3.24 6.03
C THR A 352 -19.43 -3.38 7.41
N LEU A 353 -18.47 -4.29 7.53
CA LEU A 353 -17.66 -4.44 8.74
C LEU A 353 -16.40 -3.61 8.59
N LEU A 354 -16.21 -2.64 9.49
CA LEU A 354 -15.01 -1.83 9.56
C LEU A 354 -14.02 -2.48 10.54
N PRO A 355 -12.77 -2.76 10.14
CA PRO A 355 -11.76 -3.22 11.08
C PRO A 355 -11.55 -2.23 12.23
N CYS A 356 -11.50 -2.75 13.45
CA CYS A 356 -11.19 -1.96 14.65
C CYS A 356 -10.26 -2.74 15.59
N THR A 357 -9.92 -2.10 16.69
CA THR A 357 -9.11 -2.66 17.77
C THR A 357 -9.99 -3.11 18.94
N HIS A 358 -9.40 -3.85 19.87
CA HIS A 358 -10.08 -4.18 21.12
C HIS A 358 -10.23 -2.93 22.00
N GLU A 359 -9.26 -2.02 21.93
CA GLU A 359 -9.27 -0.72 22.59
C GLU A 359 -10.47 0.12 22.16
N ASP A 360 -10.84 0.10 20.88
CA ASP A 360 -12.06 0.78 20.39
C ASP A 360 -13.34 0.22 21.03
N TYR A 361 -13.39 -1.11 21.27
CA TYR A 361 -14.50 -1.73 21.98
C TYR A 361 -14.55 -1.31 23.44
N LEU A 362 -13.40 -1.22 24.11
CA LEU A 362 -13.32 -0.77 25.51
C LEU A 362 -13.73 0.70 25.63
N ALA A 363 -13.25 1.56 24.74
CA ALA A 363 -13.63 2.98 24.69
C ALA A 363 -15.14 3.15 24.45
N ALA A 364 -15.73 2.34 23.55
CA ALA A 364 -17.17 2.29 23.35
C ALA A 364 -17.94 1.90 24.63
N CYS A 365 -17.41 0.98 25.44
CA CYS A 365 -18.01 0.63 26.73
C CYS A 365 -17.97 1.81 27.73
N GLU A 366 -17.02 2.73 27.57
CA GLU A 366 -16.87 3.97 28.33
C GLU A 366 -17.66 5.15 27.73
N GLN A 367 -18.57 4.88 26.78
CA GLN A 367 -19.39 5.86 26.06
C GLN A 367 -18.62 6.76 25.08
N GLU A 368 -17.45 6.31 24.61
CA GLU A 368 -16.68 7.01 23.57
C GLU A 368 -16.89 6.35 22.20
N ILE A 369 -17.35 7.11 21.21
CA ILE A 369 -17.55 6.60 19.85
C ILE A 369 -16.19 6.60 19.11
N PRO A 370 -15.75 5.45 18.56
CA PRO A 370 -14.51 5.40 17.78
C PRO A 370 -14.56 6.33 16.56
N GLU A 371 -13.58 7.23 16.46
CA GLU A 371 -13.53 8.26 15.40
C GLU A 371 -13.55 7.64 14.00
N ARG A 372 -12.86 6.52 13.81
CA ARG A 372 -12.80 5.80 12.54
C ARG A 372 -14.18 5.31 12.08
N TRP A 373 -15.00 4.83 13.02
CA TRP A 373 -16.38 4.42 12.74
C TRP A 373 -17.25 5.63 12.39
N TRP A 374 -17.12 6.73 13.14
CA TRP A 374 -17.85 7.96 12.87
C TRP A 374 -17.56 8.52 11.47
N LYS A 375 -16.27 8.61 11.10
CA LYS A 375 -15.84 9.03 9.76
C LYS A 375 -16.42 8.10 8.69
N ALA A 376 -16.34 6.78 8.88
CA ALA A 376 -16.90 5.82 7.94
C ALA A 376 -18.43 5.91 7.79
N GLN A 377 -19.17 6.18 8.87
CA GLN A 377 -20.61 6.40 8.82
C GLN A 377 -20.95 7.65 8.00
N ARG A 378 -20.23 8.76 8.20
CA ARG A 378 -20.42 10.02 7.45
C ARG A 378 -20.15 9.86 5.96
N ARG A 379 -19.08 9.12 5.59
CA ARG A 379 -18.79 8.79 4.18
C ARG A 379 -19.90 8.00 3.49
N ASN A 380 -20.60 7.13 4.22
CA ASN A 380 -21.69 6.33 3.66
C ASN A 380 -23.02 7.10 3.51
N ILE A 381 -23.15 8.27 4.16
CA ILE A 381 -24.34 9.14 4.10
C ILE A 381 -24.27 10.11 2.91
N LEU A 382 -23.06 10.58 2.59
CA LEU A 382 -22.78 11.45 1.44
C LEU A 382 -22.83 10.66 0.13
#